data_AF-A0A937ZGH4-F1
#
_entry.id   AF-A0A937ZGH4-F1
#
_cell.length_a   1.000
_cell.length_b   1.000
_cell.length_c   1.000
_cell.angle_alpha   90.00
_cell.angle_beta   90.00
_cell.angle_gamma   90.00
#
_symmetry.space_group_name_H-M   'P 1'
#
loop_
_entity.id
_entity.type
_entity.pdbx_description
1 polymer ?
#
loop_
_entity_poly.entity_id
_entity_poly.type
_entity_poly.pdbx_seq_one_letter_code
_entity_poly.pdbx_strand_id
1 'polypeptide(L)'
;MSRIHISLVSAVLFALAAVFAAAHSTSATYSPPDHLCFASGSATYRIAPEARAPDFRIRIGRDVAAADLRIQLVDRAELADFVLVDDNRRASAACRSTATARTVAIDDGAGTPDVTVSLTADWRGVHYRIFVHSIRYSQQDAAAILAAMWKAEQRRAAAARSDLHAGL
;
A
#
# COMPACT_ATOMS: atom_id res chain seq x y z
N MET A 1 29.34 -73.33 20.36
CA MET A 1 27.89 -73.36 20.08
C MET A 1 27.22 -72.57 21.21
N SER A 2 26.38 -71.55 21.06
CA SER A 2 25.72 -70.94 19.92
C SER A 2 25.39 -69.48 20.28
N ARG A 3 25.32 -68.64 19.25
CA ARG A 3 25.15 -67.18 19.24
C ARG A 3 23.69 -66.81 19.55
N ILE A 4 23.36 -66.26 20.72
CA ILE A 4 22.01 -65.70 20.97
C ILE A 4 22.05 -64.52 21.96
N HIS A 5 22.78 -63.44 21.64
CA HIS A 5 22.75 -62.20 22.45
C HIS A 5 22.51 -60.91 21.66
N ILE A 6 22.31 -60.96 20.35
CA ILE A 6 22.30 -59.73 19.54
C ILE A 6 21.13 -59.79 18.57
N SER A 7 19.89 -59.80 19.07
CA SER A 7 18.72 -59.70 18.17
C SER A 7 17.47 -59.08 18.80
N LEU A 8 17.58 -58.39 19.94
CA LEU A 8 16.44 -57.69 20.56
C LEU A 8 16.61 -56.16 20.67
N VAL A 9 17.83 -55.64 20.51
CA VAL A 9 18.08 -54.18 20.58
C VAL A 9 17.82 -53.48 19.23
N SER A 10 17.88 -54.21 18.11
CA SER A 10 17.69 -53.59 16.77
C SER A 10 16.25 -53.35 16.35
N ALA A 11 15.25 -53.96 17.01
CA ALA A 11 13.84 -53.74 16.64
C ALA A 11 13.26 -52.45 17.23
N VAL A 12 13.84 -51.91 18.30
CA VAL A 12 13.35 -50.69 18.95
C VAL A 12 13.89 -49.42 18.27
N LEU A 13 15.09 -49.46 17.68
CA LEU A 13 15.63 -48.29 16.98
C LEU A 13 14.99 -48.02 15.61
N PHE A 14 14.39 -49.02 14.96
CA PHE A 14 13.78 -48.83 13.63
C PHE A 14 12.34 -48.31 13.65
N ALA A 15 11.72 -48.15 14.82
CA ALA A 15 10.35 -47.60 14.93
C ALA A 15 10.32 -46.06 15.08
N LEU A 16 11.46 -45.39 15.28
CA LEU A 16 11.53 -43.92 15.42
C LEU A 16 11.87 -43.17 14.11
N ALA A 17 12.16 -43.88 13.01
CA ALA A 17 12.60 -43.25 11.77
C ALA A 17 11.48 -42.97 10.75
N ALA A 18 10.21 -43.24 11.08
CA ALA A 18 9.09 -43.12 10.14
C ALA A 18 8.08 -41.98 10.48
N VAL A 19 8.46 -41.03 11.34
CA VAL A 19 7.59 -39.87 11.70
C VAL A 19 8.26 -38.53 11.38
N PHE A 20 9.13 -38.49 10.37
CA PHE A 20 9.68 -37.24 9.83
C PHE A 20 9.64 -37.24 8.30
N ALA A 21 8.47 -37.45 7.72
CA ALA A 21 8.23 -37.26 6.28
C ALA A 21 6.87 -36.60 5.99
N ALA A 22 6.40 -35.75 6.91
CA ALA A 22 5.29 -34.83 6.68
C ALA A 22 5.68 -33.43 7.19
N ALA A 23 6.90 -33.00 6.85
CA ALA A 23 7.34 -31.62 6.99
C ALA A 23 7.85 -31.09 5.64
N HIS A 24 7.22 -31.50 4.54
CA HIS A 24 7.02 -30.54 3.45
C HIS A 24 5.90 -29.64 3.94
N SER A 25 6.28 -28.72 4.84
CA SER A 25 5.67 -27.41 4.85
C SER A 25 5.67 -27.01 3.38
N THR A 26 4.51 -27.07 2.75
CA THR A 26 4.26 -26.21 1.61
C THR A 26 4.47 -24.83 2.20
N SER A 27 5.69 -24.33 2.13
CA SER A 27 5.94 -22.93 1.91
C SER A 27 5.18 -22.65 0.61
N ALA A 28 3.87 -22.46 0.77
CA ALA A 28 3.14 -21.49 -0.02
C ALA A 28 4.07 -20.30 0.02
N THR A 29 4.77 -20.09 -1.09
CA THR A 29 5.47 -18.86 -1.36
C THR A 29 4.44 -17.80 -1.04
N TYR A 30 4.56 -17.22 0.15
CA TYR A 30 3.83 -16.04 0.54
C TYR A 30 4.38 -14.99 -0.41
N SER A 31 3.76 -14.92 -1.58
CA SER A 31 3.97 -13.81 -2.47
C SER A 31 3.41 -12.65 -1.68
N PRO A 32 4.25 -11.71 -1.22
CA PRO A 32 3.74 -10.53 -0.56
C PRO A 32 2.65 -9.95 -1.47
N PRO A 33 1.55 -9.39 -0.91
CA PRO A 33 0.47 -8.87 -1.72
C PRO A 33 1.07 -7.99 -2.82
N ASP A 34 0.61 -8.18 -4.06
CA ASP A 34 1.02 -7.38 -5.21
C ASP A 34 0.58 -5.93 -4.98
N HIS A 35 1.30 -5.20 -4.14
CA HIS A 35 1.06 -3.80 -3.90
C HIS A 35 1.49 -3.06 -5.16
N LEU A 36 0.52 -2.53 -5.90
CA LEU A 36 0.81 -1.58 -6.96
C LEU A 36 1.50 -0.38 -6.33
N CYS A 37 2.49 0.13 -7.04
CA CYS A 37 3.08 1.41 -6.73
C CYS A 37 2.85 2.38 -7.86
N PHE A 38 2.68 3.63 -7.46
CA PHE A 38 2.23 4.72 -8.30
C PHE A 38 3.37 5.72 -8.39
N ALA A 39 3.83 6.03 -9.60
CA ALA A 39 4.89 7.00 -9.81
C ALA A 39 4.32 8.41 -9.99
N SER A 40 4.93 9.41 -9.36
CA SER A 40 4.69 10.83 -9.61
C SER A 40 6.02 11.57 -9.54
N GLY A 41 6.46 12.10 -10.69
CA GLY A 41 7.81 12.63 -10.85
C GLY A 41 8.87 11.56 -10.56
N SER A 42 9.79 11.86 -9.64
CA SER A 42 10.85 10.95 -9.19
C SER A 42 10.45 10.07 -7.98
N ALA A 43 9.25 10.25 -7.43
CA ALA A 43 8.78 9.51 -6.26
C ALA A 43 7.83 8.39 -6.67
N THR A 44 7.90 7.28 -5.95
CA THR A 44 6.92 6.17 -6.01
C THR A 44 6.14 6.12 -4.71
N TYR A 45 4.86 5.75 -4.80
CA TYR A 45 3.92 5.71 -3.68
C TYR A 45 3.27 4.34 -3.61
N ARG A 46 3.01 3.83 -2.40
CA ARG A 46 2.41 2.52 -2.16
C ARG A 46 1.44 2.61 -0.98
N ILE A 47 0.25 2.02 -1.11
CA ILE A 47 -0.63 1.78 0.03
C ILE A 47 -0.01 0.71 0.92
N ALA A 48 0.16 1.05 2.20
CA ALA A 48 0.73 0.18 3.22
C ALA A 48 -0.08 0.34 4.53
N PRO A 49 -1.25 -0.31 4.65
CA PRO A 49 -2.17 -0.11 5.77
C PRO A 49 -1.55 -0.51 7.12
N GLU A 50 -0.67 -1.51 7.09
CA GLU A 50 0.01 -2.06 8.27
C GLU A 50 1.32 -1.34 8.61
N ALA A 51 1.70 -0.29 7.86
CA ALA A 51 2.91 0.46 8.14
C ALA A 51 2.79 1.21 9.48
N ARG A 52 3.63 0.84 10.46
CA ARG A 52 3.64 1.47 11.79
C ARG A 52 4.00 2.97 11.75
N ALA A 53 4.90 3.34 10.86
CA ALA A 53 5.34 4.72 10.64
C ALA A 53 5.28 5.02 9.12
N PRO A 54 4.07 5.27 8.58
CA PRO A 54 3.92 5.57 7.17
C PRO A 54 4.50 6.96 6.86
N ASP A 55 5.01 7.16 5.64
CA ASP A 55 5.47 8.47 5.17
C ASP A 55 4.32 9.49 5.08
N PHE A 56 3.11 9.00 4.83
CA PHE A 56 1.87 9.78 4.84
C PHE A 56 0.76 9.00 5.54
N ARG A 57 0.15 9.62 6.57
CA ARG A 57 -1.09 9.18 7.19
C ARG A 57 -2.24 10.05 6.69
N ILE A 58 -3.18 9.44 5.97
CA ILE A 58 -4.32 10.12 5.36
C ILE A 58 -5.58 9.77 6.15
N ARG A 59 -6.33 10.79 6.55
CA ARG A 59 -7.67 10.61 7.10
C ARG A 59 -8.69 10.82 5.99
N ILE A 60 -9.61 9.89 5.80
CA ILE A 60 -10.66 10.02 4.79
C ILE A 60 -12.01 10.05 5.49
N GLY A 61 -12.87 10.96 5.06
CA GLY A 61 -14.25 11.02 5.52
C GLY A 61 -15.17 11.47 4.40
N ARG A 62 -16.47 11.28 4.64
CA ARG A 62 -17.51 11.82 3.76
C ARG A 62 -17.88 13.21 4.21
N ASP A 63 -17.90 14.17 3.29
CA ASP A 63 -18.36 15.54 3.50
C ASP A 63 -17.76 16.25 4.74
N VAL A 64 -16.46 16.04 4.97
CA VAL A 64 -15.75 16.63 6.11
C VAL A 64 -15.63 18.15 5.91
N ALA A 65 -16.22 18.92 6.82
CA ALA A 65 -16.32 20.39 6.68
C ALA A 65 -14.95 21.08 6.64
N ALA A 66 -13.96 20.60 7.40
CA ALA A 66 -12.60 21.17 7.46
C ALA A 66 -11.56 20.26 6.79
N ALA A 67 -11.87 19.73 5.60
CA ALA A 67 -10.92 18.92 4.84
C ALA A 67 -9.87 19.79 4.15
N ASP A 68 -8.62 19.31 4.16
CA ASP A 68 -7.51 19.88 3.40
C ASP A 68 -7.72 19.69 1.89
N LEU A 69 -8.34 18.56 1.51
CA LEU A 69 -8.67 18.21 0.14
C LEU A 69 -10.13 17.76 0.05
N ARG A 70 -10.87 18.33 -0.89
CA ARG A 70 -12.17 17.81 -1.32
C ARG A 70 -12.01 17.12 -2.66
N ILE A 71 -12.37 15.85 -2.72
CA ILE A 71 -12.23 15.01 -3.90
C ILE A 71 -13.62 14.54 -4.32
N GLN A 72 -13.97 14.81 -5.58
CA GLN A 72 -15.20 14.31 -6.18
C GLN A 72 -14.96 12.94 -6.82
N LEU A 73 -15.87 12.01 -6.59
CA LEU A 73 -15.95 10.77 -7.37
C LEU A 73 -16.77 11.01 -8.63
N VAL A 74 -16.20 10.69 -9.79
CA VAL A 74 -16.90 10.73 -11.08
C VAL A 74 -17.03 9.32 -11.67
N ASP A 75 -18.04 9.14 -12.51
CA ASP A 75 -18.41 7.86 -13.12
C ASP A 75 -17.79 7.64 -14.51
N ARG A 76 -17.11 8.66 -15.04
CA ARG A 76 -16.51 8.67 -16.37
C ARG A 76 -15.08 9.21 -16.31
N ALA A 77 -14.16 8.50 -16.96
CA ALA A 77 -12.74 8.83 -16.95
C ALA A 77 -12.46 10.21 -17.58
N GLU A 78 -13.26 10.62 -18.57
CA GLU A 78 -13.11 11.89 -19.28
C GLU A 78 -13.45 13.11 -18.42
N LEU A 79 -14.14 12.89 -17.29
CA LEU A 79 -14.48 13.94 -16.32
C LEU A 79 -13.45 14.05 -15.19
N ALA A 80 -12.51 13.13 -15.10
CA ALA A 80 -11.58 13.04 -13.98
C ALA A 80 -10.28 13.80 -14.26
N ASP A 81 -9.73 14.41 -13.21
CA ASP A 81 -8.39 14.99 -13.21
C ASP A 81 -7.33 13.92 -12.85
N PHE A 82 -7.76 12.84 -12.18
CA PHE A 82 -6.94 11.66 -11.88
C PHE A 82 -7.72 10.38 -12.16
N VAL A 83 -7.11 9.49 -12.95
CA VAL A 83 -7.71 8.23 -13.41
C VAL A 83 -6.89 7.06 -12.87
N LEU A 84 -7.53 6.20 -12.07
CA LEU A 84 -6.92 4.95 -11.61
C LEU A 84 -7.66 3.78 -12.26
N VAL A 85 -6.97 3.13 -13.20
CA VAL A 85 -7.46 1.93 -13.89
C VAL A 85 -6.52 0.77 -13.60
N ASP A 86 -7.10 -0.33 -13.16
CA ASP A 86 -6.39 -1.57 -12.91
C ASP A 86 -7.32 -2.76 -13.19
N ASP A 87 -7.19 -3.28 -14.39
CA ASP A 87 -7.99 -4.35 -14.98
C ASP A 87 -7.21 -5.67 -15.13
N ASN A 88 -5.90 -5.67 -14.86
CA ASN A 88 -5.03 -6.81 -15.06
C ASN A 88 -4.75 -7.57 -13.76
N ARG A 89 -4.78 -8.90 -13.84
CA ARG A 89 -4.43 -9.79 -12.72
C ARG A 89 -2.93 -10.04 -12.58
N ARG A 90 -2.11 -9.55 -13.52
CA ARG A 90 -0.65 -9.68 -13.46
C ARG A 90 -0.10 -8.38 -12.94
N ALA A 91 0.56 -8.39 -11.77
CA ALA A 91 1.36 -7.24 -11.36
C ALA A 91 2.33 -6.87 -12.48
N SER A 92 2.14 -5.67 -13.03
CA SER A 92 3.12 -5.11 -13.94
C SER A 92 4.38 -4.78 -13.13
N ALA A 93 5.56 -4.99 -13.72
CA ALA A 93 6.83 -4.58 -13.11
C ALA A 93 6.99 -3.03 -13.10
N ALA A 94 5.90 -2.30 -12.94
CA ALA A 94 5.80 -0.84 -13.03
C ALA A 94 6.58 -0.11 -11.93
N CYS A 95 7.00 -0.83 -10.88
CA CYS A 95 7.85 -0.29 -9.82
C CYS A 95 9.30 -0.77 -9.87
N ARG A 96 9.92 -0.93 -11.04
CA ARG A 96 11.37 -1.19 -11.14
C ARG A 96 12.23 0.05 -10.86
N SER A 97 11.83 0.86 -9.86
CA SER A 97 12.67 1.92 -9.32
C SER A 97 13.53 1.35 -8.19
N THR A 98 14.81 1.72 -8.15
CA THR A 98 15.70 1.41 -7.02
C THR A 98 15.40 2.25 -5.78
N ALA A 99 14.56 3.29 -5.90
CA ALA A 99 14.17 4.14 -4.79
C ALA A 99 13.04 3.50 -3.96
N THR A 100 13.18 3.57 -2.63
CA THR A 100 12.15 3.12 -1.69
C THR A 100 10.85 3.87 -1.91
N ALA A 101 9.78 3.13 -2.21
CA ALA A 101 8.44 3.71 -2.36
C ALA A 101 7.93 4.29 -1.06
N ARG A 102 7.42 5.53 -1.13
CA ARG A 102 6.78 6.21 -0.01
C ARG A 102 5.50 5.48 0.36
N THR A 103 5.34 5.24 1.65
CA THR A 103 4.24 4.49 2.23
C THR A 103 3.08 5.40 2.60
N VAL A 104 1.88 4.99 2.21
CA VAL A 104 0.63 5.72 2.47
C VAL A 104 -0.29 4.81 3.27
N ALA A 105 -0.73 5.27 4.44
CA ALA A 105 -1.71 4.57 5.25
C ALA A 105 -2.98 5.41 5.39
N ILE A 106 -4.13 4.75 5.27
CA ILE A 106 -5.44 5.36 5.58
C ILE A 106 -5.75 5.06 7.04
N ASP A 107 -6.05 6.10 7.79
CA ASP A 107 -6.43 6.01 9.19
C ASP A 107 -7.54 7.02 9.48
N ASP A 108 -8.78 6.55 9.46
CA ASP A 108 -9.98 7.37 9.67
C ASP A 108 -10.04 7.96 11.10
N GLY A 109 -9.36 7.31 12.04
CA GLY A 109 -9.27 7.71 13.45
C GLY A 109 -8.02 8.54 13.78
N ALA A 110 -7.19 8.86 12.80
CA ALA A 110 -5.96 9.60 13.01
C ALA A 110 -6.23 10.94 13.72
N GLY A 111 -5.63 11.13 14.90
CA GLY A 111 -5.68 12.40 15.63
C GLY A 111 -4.84 13.50 14.97
N THR A 112 -3.78 13.12 14.26
CA THR A 112 -2.85 14.02 13.56
C THR A 112 -2.53 13.50 12.14
N PRO A 113 -3.50 13.52 11.22
CA PRO A 113 -3.25 13.13 9.83
C PRO A 113 -2.37 14.17 9.12
N ASP A 114 -1.58 13.73 8.13
CA ASP A 114 -0.84 14.62 7.24
C ASP A 114 -1.78 15.41 6.32
N VAL A 115 -2.89 14.77 5.95
CA VAL A 115 -3.97 15.29 5.10
C VAL A 115 -5.31 14.69 5.53
N THR A 116 -6.32 15.54 5.66
CA THR A 116 -7.73 15.14 5.78
C THR A 116 -8.43 15.32 4.44
N VAL A 117 -8.98 14.23 3.91
CA VAL A 117 -9.69 14.18 2.63
C VAL A 117 -11.18 14.05 2.88
N SER A 118 -11.97 14.89 2.21
CA SER A 118 -13.40 14.72 2.05
C SER A 118 -13.68 14.10 0.69
N LEU A 119 -14.15 12.85 0.67
CA LEU A 119 -14.70 12.22 -0.53
C LEU A 119 -16.19 12.56 -0.65
N THR A 120 -16.59 13.07 -1.81
CA THR A 120 -17.97 13.50 -2.06
C THR A 120 -18.42 13.16 -3.48
N ALA A 121 -19.74 13.12 -3.68
CA ALA A 121 -20.34 13.07 -5.02
C ALA A 121 -20.71 14.48 -5.52
N ASP A 122 -20.76 15.48 -4.64
CA ASP A 122 -21.03 16.88 -5.01
C ASP A 122 -19.84 17.45 -5.80
N TRP A 123 -20.13 18.36 -6.73
CA TRP A 123 -19.15 19.07 -7.55
C TRP A 123 -18.71 20.39 -6.92
N ARG A 124 -19.41 20.89 -5.90
CA ARG A 124 -19.13 22.21 -5.32
C ARG A 124 -17.87 22.21 -4.45
N GLY A 125 -16.96 23.14 -4.73
CA GLY A 125 -15.75 23.35 -3.92
C GLY A 125 -14.76 22.19 -3.96
N VAL A 126 -14.84 21.34 -5.00
CA VAL A 126 -13.95 20.20 -5.19
C VAL A 126 -12.61 20.68 -5.73
N HIS A 127 -11.53 20.07 -5.26
CA HIS A 127 -10.16 20.37 -5.70
C HIS A 127 -9.74 19.45 -6.84
N TYR A 128 -10.18 18.19 -6.79
CA TYR A 128 -9.88 17.18 -7.80
C TYR A 128 -11.09 16.27 -8.02
N ARG A 129 -11.24 15.79 -9.25
CA ARG A 129 -12.17 14.73 -9.64
C ARG A 129 -11.38 13.46 -9.89
N ILE A 130 -11.81 12.34 -9.32
CA ILE A 130 -11.18 11.04 -9.54
C ILE A 130 -12.16 10.04 -10.15
N PHE A 131 -11.65 9.28 -11.11
CA PHE A 131 -12.31 8.08 -11.63
C PHE A 131 -11.49 6.85 -11.22
N VAL A 132 -12.18 5.84 -10.71
CA VAL A 132 -11.55 4.62 -10.20
C VAL A 132 -12.23 3.39 -10.78
N HIS A 133 -11.47 2.62 -11.56
CA HIS A 133 -11.87 1.31 -12.07
C HIS A 133 -10.75 0.31 -11.77
N SER A 134 -10.77 -0.26 -10.56
CA SER A 134 -9.73 -1.18 -10.11
C SER A 134 -10.31 -2.39 -9.41
N ILE A 135 -9.67 -3.54 -9.63
CA ILE A 135 -9.95 -4.78 -8.89
C ILE A 135 -9.17 -4.88 -7.57
N ARG A 136 -8.13 -4.07 -7.37
CA ARG A 136 -7.25 -4.10 -6.19
C ARG A 136 -7.41 -2.92 -5.26
N TYR A 137 -7.80 -1.76 -5.78
CA TYR A 137 -7.84 -0.50 -5.04
C TYR A 137 -9.25 0.07 -4.95
N SER A 138 -9.60 0.50 -3.76
CA SER A 138 -10.83 1.23 -3.50
C SER A 138 -10.73 2.69 -3.94
N GLN A 139 -11.88 3.36 -3.97
CA GLN A 139 -11.95 4.82 -4.13
C GLN A 139 -11.18 5.57 -3.03
N GLN A 140 -11.17 5.04 -1.81
CA GLN A 140 -10.42 5.60 -0.69
C GLN A 140 -8.91 5.48 -0.90
N ASP A 141 -8.44 4.33 -1.39
CA ASP A 141 -7.02 4.13 -1.71
C ASP A 141 -6.53 5.09 -2.80
N ALA A 142 -7.30 5.23 -3.88
CA ALA A 142 -6.99 6.18 -4.94
C ALA A 142 -6.90 7.62 -4.41
N ALA A 143 -7.87 8.02 -3.58
CA ALA A 143 -7.89 9.32 -2.94
C ALA A 143 -6.69 9.53 -1.98
N ALA A 144 -6.30 8.50 -1.23
CA ALA A 144 -5.16 8.54 -0.33
C ALA A 144 -3.84 8.75 -1.08
N ILE A 145 -3.64 8.03 -2.19
CA ILE A 145 -2.46 8.18 -3.04
C ILE A 145 -2.39 9.59 -3.61
N LEU A 146 -3.49 10.10 -4.17
CA LEU A 146 -3.56 11.47 -4.69
C LEU A 146 -3.25 12.50 -3.59
N ALA A 147 -3.81 12.33 -2.40
CA ALA A 147 -3.56 13.20 -1.25
C ALA A 147 -2.08 13.19 -0.82
N ALA A 148 -1.43 12.03 -0.81
CA ALA A 148 -0.02 11.90 -0.51
C ALA A 148 0.87 12.60 -1.55
N MET A 149 0.53 12.46 -2.85
CA MET A 149 1.21 13.16 -3.94
C MET A 149 1.07 14.68 -3.81
N TRP A 150 -0.16 15.16 -3.58
CA TRP A 150 -0.45 16.57 -3.36
C TRP A 150 0.33 17.15 -2.17
N LYS A 151 0.35 16.45 -1.03
CA LYS A 151 1.09 16.90 0.15
C LYS A 151 2.59 16.96 -0.09
N ALA A 152 3.12 15.99 -0.82
CA ALA A 152 4.54 15.97 -1.19
C ALA A 152 4.91 17.18 -2.08
N GLU A 153 4.04 17.55 -3.02
CA GLU A 153 4.21 18.75 -3.84
C GLU A 153 4.22 20.03 -2.98
N GLN A 154 3.25 20.16 -2.07
CA GLN A 154 3.20 21.30 -1.15
C GLN A 154 4.46 21.44 -0.30
N ARG A 155 4.97 20.32 0.25
CA ARG A 155 6.23 20.31 1.02
C ARG A 155 7.41 20.79 0.16
N ARG A 156 7.49 20.35 -1.10
CA ARG A 156 8.55 20.79 -2.04
C ARG A 156 8.44 22.29 -2.36
N ALA A 157 7.24 22.77 -2.67
CA ALA A 157 6.99 24.18 -2.95
C ALA A 157 7.24 25.08 -1.71
N ALA A 158 7.00 24.58 -0.50
CA ALA A 158 7.36 25.29 0.73
C ALA A 158 8.89 25.37 0.92
N ALA A 159 9.60 24.25 0.75
CA ALA A 159 11.06 24.22 0.86
C ALA A 159 11.74 25.18 -0.13
N ALA A 160 11.34 25.14 -1.41
CA ALA A 160 11.89 26.03 -2.43
C ALA A 160 11.70 27.52 -2.13
N ARG A 161 10.60 27.89 -1.46
CA ARG A 161 10.36 29.27 -1.02
C ARG A 161 11.25 29.67 0.16
N SER A 162 11.49 28.75 1.10
CA SER A 162 12.40 28.99 2.23
C SER A 162 13.84 29.22 1.74
N ASP A 163 14.29 28.43 0.76
CA ASP A 163 15.64 28.57 0.19
C ASP A 163 15.82 29.93 -0.51
N LEU A 164 14.79 30.41 -1.21
CA LEU A 164 14.81 31.73 -1.83
C LEU A 164 14.93 32.86 -0.80
N HIS A 165 14.29 32.72 0.36
CA HIS A 165 14.35 33.73 1.41
C HIS A 165 15.66 33.70 2.21
N ALA A 166 16.28 32.52 2.35
CA ALA A 166 17.56 32.36 3.04
C ALA A 166 18.78 32.81 2.21
N GLY A 167 18.61 33.02 0.90
CA GLY A 167 19.65 33.49 -0.01
C GLY A 167 19.70 35.01 -0.22
N LEU A 168 18.90 35.79 0.51
CA LEU A 168 18.88 37.26 0.54
C LEU A 168 19.46 37.78 1.86
#